data_AF-A0A2U2AMD7-F1
#
_entry.id   AF-A0A2U2AMD7-F1
#
_cell.length_a   1.000
_cell.length_b   1.000
_cell.length_c   1.000
_cell.angle_alpha   90.00
_cell.angle_beta   90.00
_cell.angle_gamma   90.00
#
_symmetry.space_group_name_H-M   'P 1'
#
loop_
_entity.id
_entity.type
_entity.pdbx_description
1 polymer ?
#
loop_
_entity_poly.entity_id
_entity_poly.type
_entity_poly.pdbx_seq_one_letter_code
_entity_poly.pdbx_strand_id
1 'polypeptide(L)'
;MQQTQHFKHRLSQRGVTRKMVDFTLDYGRVDGDRWVLDRKNIDRMIEHLENELRVAKKIRDKGGTIVITEDNKFITTYIRESHH
;
A
#
# COMPACT_ATOMS: atom_id res chain seq x y z
N MET A 1 19.26 8.59 1.93
CA MET A 1 20.07 8.45 3.17
C MET A 1 21.32 7.64 2.88
N GLN A 2 22.51 8.07 3.33
CA GLN A 2 23.76 7.30 3.17
C GLN A 2 23.79 6.10 4.12
N GLN A 3 24.34 4.97 3.67
CA GLN A 3 24.41 3.73 4.46
C GLN A 3 25.80 3.54 5.09
N THR A 4 25.85 3.37 6.40
CA THR A 4 27.09 3.01 7.11
C THR A 4 27.35 1.50 7.07
N GLN A 5 28.59 1.07 7.31
CA GLN A 5 28.92 -0.36 7.39
C GLN A 5 28.20 -1.06 8.55
N HIS A 6 28.08 -0.36 9.70
CA HIS A 6 27.31 -0.88 10.83
C HIS A 6 25.83 -1.13 10.46
N PHE A 7 25.21 -0.23 9.69
CA PHE A 7 23.86 -0.42 9.20
C PHE A 7 23.74 -1.66 8.30
N LYS A 8 24.63 -1.82 7.31
CA LYS A 8 24.63 -2.99 6.41
C LYS A 8 24.84 -4.31 7.17
N HIS A 9 25.75 -4.32 8.15
CA HIS A 9 25.99 -5.48 9.00
C HIS A 9 24.74 -5.86 9.81
N ARG A 10 24.05 -4.85 10.38
CA ARG A 10 22.83 -5.03 11.18
C ARG A 10 21.64 -5.50 10.36
N LEU A 11 21.54 -5.12 9.08
CA LEU A 11 20.53 -5.67 8.16
C LEU A 11 20.69 -7.18 8.02
N SER A 12 21.91 -7.63 7.70
CA SER A 12 22.23 -9.05 7.52
C SER A 12 22.00 -9.87 8.79
N GLN A 13 22.53 -9.41 9.94
CA GLN A 13 22.38 -10.09 11.23
C GLN A 13 20.93 -10.28 11.69
N ARG A 14 20.00 -9.45 11.20
CA ARG A 14 18.60 -9.44 11.65
C ARG A 14 17.63 -9.91 10.57
N GLY A 15 18.12 -10.39 9.44
CA GLY A 15 17.27 -10.76 8.31
C GLY A 15 16.41 -9.61 7.77
N VAL A 16 16.86 -8.36 7.93
CA VAL A 16 16.12 -7.18 7.45
C VAL A 16 16.63 -6.83 6.06
N THR A 17 15.76 -6.87 5.06
CA THR A 17 16.11 -6.50 3.69
C THR A 17 16.08 -4.99 3.49
N ARG A 18 16.77 -4.51 2.45
CA ARG A 18 16.68 -3.09 2.06
C ARG A 18 15.24 -2.67 1.76
N LYS A 19 14.46 -3.53 1.11
CA LYS A 19 13.03 -3.28 0.82
C LYS A 19 12.21 -3.09 2.09
N MET A 20 12.48 -3.83 3.17
CA MET A 20 11.79 -3.65 4.45
C MET A 20 12.11 -2.30 5.11
N VAL A 21 13.35 -1.83 4.95
CA VAL A 21 13.75 -0.48 5.42
C VAL A 21 13.01 0.58 4.61
N ASP A 22 13.08 0.50 3.28
CA ASP A 22 12.44 1.49 2.40
C ASP A 22 10.92 1.52 2.67
N PHE A 23 10.29 0.36 2.82
CA PHE A 23 8.87 0.25 3.19
C PHE A 23 8.56 0.87 4.57
N THR A 24 9.46 0.73 5.55
CA THR A 24 9.31 1.38 6.86
C THR A 24 9.48 2.90 6.78
N LEU A 25 10.31 3.40 5.86
CA LEU A 25 10.47 4.83 5.62
C LEU A 25 9.25 5.44 4.94
N ASP A 26 8.61 4.69 4.03
CA ASP A 26 7.44 5.15 3.27
C ASP A 26 6.15 5.14 4.13
N TYR A 27 5.95 4.11 4.95
CA TYR A 27 4.69 3.85 5.65
C TYR A 27 4.77 3.87 7.17
N GLY A 28 5.98 3.91 7.74
CA GLY A 28 6.18 3.95 9.19
C GLY A 28 5.78 5.30 9.79
N ARG A 29 5.36 5.30 11.05
CA ARG A 29 5.18 6.55 11.80
C ARG A 29 6.54 7.12 12.19
N VAL A 30 6.66 8.44 12.20
CA VAL A 30 7.82 9.14 12.76
C VAL A 30 7.62 9.29 14.27
N ASP A 31 8.58 8.80 15.05
CA ASP A 31 8.65 8.93 16.50
C ASP A 31 10.03 9.50 16.87
N GLY A 32 10.11 10.83 16.95
CA GLY A 32 11.37 11.55 17.12
C GLY A 32 12.30 11.34 15.93
N ASP A 33 13.43 10.70 16.16
CA ASP A 33 14.45 10.36 15.17
C ASP A 33 14.27 8.96 14.54
N ARG A 34 13.17 8.27 14.86
CA ARG A 34 12.91 6.89 14.43
C ARG A 34 11.72 6.81 13.49
N TRP A 35 11.84 5.94 12.49
CA TRP A 35 10.71 5.44 11.70
C TRP A 35 10.29 4.09 12.26
N VAL A 36 9.03 4.00 12.68
CA VAL A 36 8.48 2.82 13.35
C VAL A 36 7.30 2.30 12.56
N LEU A 37 7.45 1.08 12.04
CA LEU A 37 6.34 0.29 11.50
C LEU A 37 6.17 -0.93 12.39
N ASP A 38 5.24 -0.83 13.35
CA ASP A 38 4.96 -1.89 14.31
C ASP A 38 3.96 -2.92 13.78
N ARG A 39 3.85 -4.04 14.50
CA ARG A 39 2.96 -5.14 14.15
C ARG A 39 1.50 -4.70 13.95
N LYS A 40 1.00 -3.84 14.83
CA LYS A 40 -0.39 -3.37 14.77
C LYS A 40 -0.66 -2.58 13.49
N ASN A 41 0.28 -1.72 13.09
CA ASN A 41 0.12 -0.89 11.89
C ASN A 41 0.32 -1.70 10.61
N ILE A 42 1.28 -2.65 10.58
CA ILE A 42 1.45 -3.53 9.42
C ILE A 42 0.25 -4.46 9.25
N ASP A 43 -0.30 -5.03 10.33
CA ASP A 43 -1.48 -5.91 10.26
C ASP A 43 -2.70 -5.16 9.70
N ARG A 44 -2.93 -3.92 10.17
CA ARG A 44 -3.99 -3.04 9.63
C ARG A 44 -3.78 -2.69 8.16
N MET A 45 -2.54 -2.42 7.76
CA MET A 45 -2.22 -2.11 6.37
C MET A 45 -2.42 -3.33 5.47
N ILE A 46 -2.04 -4.53 5.93
CA ILE A 46 -2.31 -5.78 5.22
C ILE A 46 -3.82 -5.96 5.05
N GLU A 47 -4.61 -5.83 6.12
CA GLU A 47 -6.08 -5.95 6.05
C GLU A 47 -6.69 -4.96 5.06
N HIS A 48 -6.20 -3.71 5.05
CA HIS A 48 -6.63 -2.72 4.07
C HIS A 48 -6.28 -3.13 2.64
N LEU A 49 -5.03 -3.53 2.39
CA LEU A 49 -4.57 -3.95 1.06
C LEU A 49 -5.29 -5.20 0.55
N GLU A 50 -5.60 -6.16 1.41
CA GLU A 50 -6.38 -7.33 1.07
C GLU A 50 -7.83 -6.96 0.71
N ASN A 51 -8.42 -6.00 1.41
CA ASN A 51 -9.73 -5.47 1.09
C ASN A 51 -9.74 -4.73 -0.26
N GLU A 52 -8.76 -3.86 -0.52
CA GLU A 52 -8.61 -3.18 -1.80
C GLU A 52 -8.39 -4.19 -2.94
N LEU A 53 -7.54 -5.20 -2.72
CA LEU A 53 -7.32 -6.28 -3.69
C LEU A 53 -8.61 -7.05 -3.98
N ARG A 54 -9.43 -7.32 -2.95
CA ARG A 54 -10.73 -7.98 -3.12
C ARG A 54 -11.69 -7.13 -3.94
N VAL A 55 -11.75 -5.81 -3.71
CA VAL A 55 -12.56 -4.89 -4.50
C VAL A 55 -12.05 -4.82 -5.94
N ALA A 56 -10.74 -4.65 -6.15
CA ALA A 56 -10.12 -4.61 -7.46
C ALA A 56 -10.38 -5.89 -8.27
N LYS A 57 -10.29 -7.07 -7.64
CA LYS A 57 -10.67 -8.35 -8.26
C LYS A 57 -12.12 -8.35 -8.71
N LYS A 58 -13.06 -7.90 -7.87
CA LYS A 58 -14.49 -7.80 -8.24
C LYS A 58 -14.73 -6.85 -9.41
N ILE A 59 -14.06 -5.70 -9.43
CA ILE A 59 -14.16 -4.73 -10.53
C ILE A 59 -13.64 -5.38 -11.83
N ARG A 60 -12.49 -6.05 -11.76
CA ARG A 60 -11.90 -6.77 -12.89
C ARG A 60 -12.82 -7.88 -13.39
N ASP A 61 -13.41 -8.68 -12.50
CA ASP A 61 -14.31 -9.78 -12.87
C ASP A 61 -15.60 -9.25 -13.53
N LYS A 62 -15.98 -8.00 -13.26
CA LYS A 62 -17.06 -7.28 -13.96
C LYS A 62 -16.62 -6.64 -15.29
N GLY A 63 -15.33 -6.62 -15.63
CA GLY A 63 -14.80 -5.96 -16.84
C GLY A 63 -14.36 -4.50 -16.65
N GLY A 64 -14.54 -3.95 -15.44
CA GLY A 64 -14.28 -2.55 -15.10
C GLY A 64 -15.54 -1.81 -14.65
N THR A 65 -15.37 -0.60 -14.11
CA THR A 65 -16.50 0.23 -13.66
C THR A 65 -16.20 1.68 -13.97
N ILE A 66 -17.20 2.40 -14.47
CA ILE A 66 -17.16 3.83 -14.75
C ILE A 66 -18.11 4.52 -13.77
N VAL A 67 -17.68 5.67 -13.24
CA VAL A 67 -18.48 6.53 -12.36
C VAL A 67 -18.41 7.94 -12.96
N ILE A 68 -19.58 8.56 -13.15
CA ILE A 68 -19.70 9.94 -13.61
C ILE A 68 -20.05 10.81 -12.41
N THR A 69 -19.30 11.90 -12.22
CA THR A 69 -19.54 12.89 -11.18
C THR A 69 -19.61 14.29 -11.78
N GLU A 70 -20.39 15.16 -11.16
CA GLU A 70 -20.51 16.59 -11.50
C GLU A 70 -20.81 17.37 -10.21
N ASP A 71 -20.18 18.54 -10.04
CA ASP A 71 -20.35 19.42 -8.87
C ASP A 71 -20.34 18.69 -7.52
N ASN A 72 -19.36 17.81 -7.33
CA ASN A 72 -19.17 17.01 -6.11
C ASN A 72 -20.34 16.04 -5.80
N LYS A 73 -21.12 15.66 -6.81
CA LYS A 73 -22.22 14.68 -6.73
C LYS A 73 -21.95 13.49 -7.66
N PHE A 74 -22.41 12.31 -7.25
CA PHE A 74 -22.47 11.15 -8.14
C PHE A 74 -23.67 11.28 -9.08
N ILE A 75 -23.42 11.22 -10.39
CA ILE A 75 -24.46 11.28 -11.42
C ILE A 75 -24.91 9.86 -11.79
N THR A 76 -23.98 8.98 -12.17
CA THR A 76 -24.30 7.59 -12.52
C THR A 76 -23.07 6.67 -12.45
N THR A 77 -23.31 5.36 -12.51
CA THR A 77 -22.26 4.34 -12.63
C THR A 77 -22.70 3.21 -13.56
N TYR A 78 -21.76 2.63 -14.30
CA TYR A 78 -22.01 1.48 -15.17
C TYR A 78 -20.74 0.62 -15.33
N ILE A 79 -20.94 -0.62 -15.75
CA ILE A 79 -19.84 -1.56 -16.02
C ILE A 79 -19.16 -1.16 -17.32
N ARG A 80 -17.82 -1.15 -17.35
CA ARG A 80 -17.07 -0.96 -18.59
C ARG A 80 -17.05 -2.29 -19.34
N GLU A 81 -17.94 -2.45 -20.31
CA GLU A 81 -17.84 -3.57 -21.23
C GLU A 81 -16.67 -3.33 -22.19
N SER A 82 -15.76 -4.30 -22.28
CA SER A 82 -14.66 -4.23 -23.24
C SER A 82 -15.19 -4.71 -24.60
N HIS A 83 -15.57 -3.80 -25.48
CA HIS A 83 -15.77 -4.14 -26.89
C HIS A 83 -14.39 -4.54 -27.46
N HIS A 84 -14.22 -5.81 -27.80
CA HIS A 84 -13.13 -6.25 -28.67
C HIS A 84 -13.42 -5.79 -30.10
#